data_AF-A0AAD5R5R5-F1
#
_entry.id   AF-A0AAD5R5R5-F1
#
_cell.length_a   1.000
_cell.length_b   1.000
_cell.length_c   1.000
_cell.angle_alpha   90.00
_cell.angle_beta   90.00
_cell.angle_gamma   90.00
#
_symmetry.space_group_name_H-M   'P 1'
#
loop_
_entity.id
_entity.type
_entity.pdbx_description
1 polymer ?
#
loop_
_entity_poly.entity_id
_entity_poly.type
_entity_poly.pdbx_seq_one_letter_code
_entity_poly.pdbx_strand_id
1 'polypeptide(L)'
;MVSPFQTIMSTLGFHLSAFLTLYFIHRTTVQFYDVNYRKNFDEWRWFSLGLMILGWVATCGALIVASFQEGPQLVTHSVGAIIFFFGVMIYFWGQIIIACALKPRMVPLALINFRILLNLLATALLVFHMTCLYARPFVKPINGTKPHYVRPSTGIQRHTKGDQFYDNWLAATTSEWTMALVLSLHLLTYAYDLGTVASSTPQNSQCGSVVKKLCNESSSDQMCGEQTAMIYTMPSNRGLRRVNPSYITDGYQIPQRALPRTSIPVISTSYDRYQYF
;
A
#
# COMPACT_ATOMS: atom_id res chain seq x y z
N MET A 1 3.60 12.42 -28.17
CA MET A 1 3.85 13.40 -27.09
C MET A 1 2.56 13.51 -26.29
N VAL A 2 2.61 13.24 -24.99
CA VAL A 2 1.49 13.49 -24.08
C VAL A 2 1.41 15.00 -23.85
N SER A 3 0.21 15.60 -23.88
CA SER A 3 0.09 17.05 -23.67
C SER A 3 0.43 17.40 -22.22
N PRO A 4 1.02 18.58 -21.94
CA PRO A 4 1.29 19.03 -20.57
C PRO A 4 0.03 18.97 -19.69
N PHE A 5 -1.13 19.26 -20.28
CA PHE A 5 -2.43 19.15 -19.64
C PHE A 5 -2.74 17.72 -19.17
N GLN A 6 -2.51 16.72 -20.02
CA GLN A 6 -2.76 15.32 -19.67
C GLN A 6 -1.84 14.85 -18.53
N THR A 7 -0.57 15.26 -18.53
CA THR A 7 0.36 14.97 -17.43
C THR A 7 -0.12 15.60 -16.12
N ILE A 8 -0.51 16.88 -16.13
CA ILE A 8 -1.02 17.58 -14.94
C ILE A 8 -2.27 16.88 -14.41
N MET A 9 -3.23 16.57 -15.27
CA MET A 9 -4.48 15.91 -14.86
C MET A 9 -4.23 14.50 -14.30
N SER A 10 -3.31 13.73 -14.89
CA SER A 10 -2.96 12.41 -14.36
C SER A 10 -2.28 12.49 -13.00
N THR A 11 -1.36 13.45 -12.82
CA THR A 11 -0.68 13.66 -11.54
C THR A 11 -1.69 14.10 -10.49
N LEU A 12 -2.55 15.07 -10.77
CA LEU A 12 -3.59 15.52 -9.82
C LEU A 12 -4.55 14.39 -9.45
N GLY A 13 -4.99 13.59 -10.43
CA GLY A 13 -5.88 12.45 -10.19
C GLY A 13 -5.25 11.39 -9.28
N PHE A 14 -3.98 11.06 -9.50
CA PHE A 14 -3.24 10.12 -8.65
C PHE A 14 -3.07 10.63 -7.22
N HIS A 15 -2.78 11.92 -7.04
CA HIS A 15 -2.62 12.48 -5.69
C HIS A 15 -3.96 12.54 -4.97
N LEU A 16 -5.02 13.02 -5.64
CA LEU A 16 -6.36 13.05 -5.06
C LEU A 16 -6.81 11.64 -4.61
N SER A 17 -6.54 10.60 -5.40
CA SER A 17 -6.87 9.23 -5.01
C SER A 17 -6.07 8.76 -3.79
N ALA A 18 -4.79 9.15 -3.67
CA ALA A 18 -3.99 8.88 -2.48
C ALA A 18 -4.51 9.61 -1.23
N PHE A 19 -4.83 10.92 -1.33
CA PHE A 19 -5.43 11.69 -0.24
C PHE A 19 -6.73 11.05 0.25
N LEU A 20 -7.61 10.68 -0.68
CA LEU A 20 -8.88 10.01 -0.39
C LEU A 20 -8.67 8.63 0.23
N THR A 21 -7.72 7.84 -0.27
CA THR A 21 -7.40 6.51 0.29
C THR A 21 -6.99 6.61 1.75
N LEU A 22 -6.09 7.55 2.08
CA LEU A 22 -5.64 7.77 3.46
C LEU A 22 -6.77 8.26 4.36
N TYR A 23 -7.63 9.15 3.84
CA TYR A 23 -8.84 9.58 4.53
C TYR A 23 -9.79 8.40 4.81
N PHE A 24 -10.03 7.53 3.83
CA PHE A 24 -10.89 6.36 4.01
C PHE A 24 -10.31 5.33 4.98
N ILE A 25 -8.99 5.12 4.99
CA ILE A 25 -8.32 4.25 5.98
C ILE A 25 -8.54 4.81 7.39
N HIS A 26 -8.30 6.12 7.59
CA HIS A 26 -8.56 6.80 8.85
C HIS A 26 -10.03 6.67 9.26
N ARG A 27 -10.96 7.03 8.36
CA ARG A 27 -12.39 7.02 8.64
C ARG A 27 -12.90 5.63 9.01
N THR A 28 -12.50 4.61 8.23
CA THR A 28 -12.83 3.20 8.48
C THR A 28 -12.32 2.75 9.85
N THR A 29 -11.06 3.07 10.16
CA THR A 29 -10.44 2.74 11.45
C THR A 29 -11.21 3.37 12.60
N VAL A 30 -11.48 4.68 12.53
CA VAL A 30 -12.22 5.41 13.57
C VAL A 30 -13.62 4.84 13.73
N GLN A 31 -14.37 4.63 12.65
CA GLN A 31 -15.73 4.08 12.73
C GLN A 31 -15.76 2.69 13.36
N PHE A 32 -14.86 1.80 12.93
CA PHE A 32 -14.80 0.44 13.46
C PHE A 32 -14.57 0.46 14.97
N TYR A 33 -13.60 1.24 15.44
CA TYR A 33 -13.27 1.27 16.86
C TYR A 33 -14.23 2.10 17.70
N ASP A 34 -14.84 3.16 17.17
CA ASP A 34 -15.87 3.93 17.89
C ASP A 34 -17.08 3.05 18.27
N VAL A 35 -17.50 2.17 17.35
CA VAL A 35 -18.62 1.23 17.60
C VAL A 35 -18.22 0.07 18.51
N ASN A 36 -16.98 -0.45 18.37
CA ASN A 36 -16.58 -1.70 19.01
C ASN A 36 -15.70 -1.54 20.27
N TYR A 37 -15.15 -0.36 20.51
CA TYR A 37 -14.23 -0.07 21.62
C TYR A 37 -14.95 0.70 22.73
N ARG A 38 -15.22 0.04 23.86
CA ARG A 38 -16.13 0.57 24.91
C ARG A 38 -15.52 1.62 25.84
N LYS A 39 -14.23 1.99 25.74
CA LYS A 39 -13.58 2.88 26.73
C LYS A 39 -12.54 3.80 26.09
N ASN A 40 -12.64 5.12 26.29
CA ASN A 40 -11.63 6.14 25.98
C ASN A 40 -10.92 5.99 24.61
N PHE A 41 -11.69 5.90 23.52
CA PHE A 41 -11.15 5.84 22.15
C PHE A 41 -10.60 7.20 21.64
N ASP A 42 -10.84 8.30 22.37
CA ASP A 42 -10.50 9.65 21.92
C ASP A 42 -9.02 9.84 21.61
N GLU A 43 -8.10 9.30 22.44
CA GLU A 43 -6.66 9.40 22.21
C GLU A 43 -6.25 8.69 20.90
N TRP A 44 -6.82 7.51 20.65
CA TRP A 44 -6.56 6.74 19.43
C TRP A 44 -7.16 7.39 18.19
N ARG A 45 -8.28 8.10 18.34
CA ARG A 45 -8.86 8.92 17.27
C ARG A 45 -7.93 10.05 16.87
N TRP A 46 -7.39 10.79 17.86
CA TRP A 46 -6.40 11.85 17.60
C TRP A 46 -5.10 11.30 17.02
N PHE A 47 -4.62 10.15 17.52
CA PHE A 47 -3.47 9.46 16.94
C PHE A 47 -3.69 9.08 15.48
N SER A 48 -4.85 8.50 15.16
CA SER A 48 -5.23 8.15 13.79
C SER A 48 -5.34 9.37 12.88
N LEU A 49 -5.87 10.50 13.40
CA LEU A 49 -5.94 11.76 12.67
C LEU A 49 -4.54 12.30 12.36
N GLY A 50 -3.63 12.27 13.34
CA GLY A 50 -2.23 12.65 13.17
C GLY A 50 -1.53 11.81 12.09
N LEU A 51 -1.78 10.49 12.08
CA LEU A 51 -1.28 9.61 11.02
C LEU A 51 -1.86 9.98 9.64
N MET A 52 -3.16 10.30 9.54
CA MET A 52 -3.76 10.73 8.27
C MET A 52 -3.08 11.99 7.71
N ILE A 53 -2.89 13.01 8.56
CA ILE A 53 -2.19 14.25 8.18
C ILE A 53 -0.75 13.95 7.76
N LEU A 54 -0.05 13.09 8.50
CA LEU A 54 1.31 12.67 8.14
C LEU A 54 1.35 11.95 6.78
N GLY A 55 0.38 11.08 6.49
CA GLY A 55 0.24 10.41 5.20
C GLY A 55 -0.01 11.40 4.06
N TRP A 56 -0.80 12.44 4.31
CA TRP A 56 -1.02 13.54 3.37
C TRP A 56 0.27 14.32 3.08
N VAL A 57 1.04 14.66 4.12
CA VAL A 57 2.36 15.29 3.97
C VAL A 57 3.31 14.39 3.18
N ALA A 58 3.32 13.08 3.46
CA ALA A 58 4.12 12.13 2.68
C ALA A 58 3.69 12.09 1.20
N THR A 59 2.38 12.16 0.92
CA THR A 59 1.82 12.22 -0.43
C THR A 59 2.24 13.50 -1.17
N CYS A 60 2.36 14.64 -0.48
CA CYS A 60 2.99 15.84 -1.04
C CYS A 60 4.47 15.62 -1.38
N GLY A 61 5.20 14.85 -0.56
CA GLY A 61 6.58 14.43 -0.88
C GLY A 61 6.64 13.64 -2.19
N ALA A 62 5.72 12.68 -2.38
CA ALA A 62 5.60 11.92 -3.63
C ALA A 62 5.29 12.83 -4.83
N LEU A 63 4.45 13.86 -4.65
CA LEU A 63 4.16 14.85 -5.69
C LEU A 63 5.41 15.60 -6.13
N ILE A 64 6.24 15.99 -5.17
CA ILE A 64 7.50 16.68 -5.43
C ILE A 64 8.43 15.76 -6.23
N VAL A 65 8.61 14.50 -5.79
CA VAL A 65 9.43 13.49 -6.51
C VAL A 65 8.93 13.28 -7.94
N ALA A 66 7.61 13.20 -8.14
CA ALA A 66 7.01 12.98 -9.45
C ALA A 66 7.08 14.22 -10.37
N SER A 67 7.13 15.43 -9.79
CA SER A 67 7.13 16.68 -10.55
C SER A 67 8.54 17.17 -10.89
N PHE A 68 9.53 16.81 -10.08
CA PHE A 68 10.90 17.30 -10.20
C PHE A 68 11.86 16.14 -10.42
N GLN A 69 12.45 16.08 -11.62
CA GLN A 69 13.43 15.04 -11.95
C GLN A 69 14.73 15.21 -11.15
N GLU A 70 15.35 14.08 -10.82
CA GLU A 70 16.58 14.00 -10.03
C GLU A 70 17.75 14.79 -10.66
N GLY A 71 17.84 14.85 -12.00
CA GLY A 71 18.95 15.55 -12.68
C GLY A 71 18.92 17.07 -12.51
N PRO A 72 17.99 17.80 -13.17
CA PRO A 72 17.98 19.26 -13.15
C PRO A 72 17.62 19.87 -11.79
N GLN A 73 16.80 19.17 -10.99
CA GLN A 73 16.27 19.68 -9.73
C GLN A 73 16.51 18.72 -8.57
N LEU A 74 17.75 18.21 -8.48
CA LEU A 74 18.15 17.22 -7.47
C LEU A 74 17.75 17.60 -6.05
N VAL A 75 18.00 18.84 -5.62
CA VAL A 75 17.73 19.25 -4.24
C VAL A 75 16.23 19.16 -3.93
N THR A 76 15.39 19.69 -4.82
CA THR A 76 13.93 19.63 -4.69
C THR A 76 13.45 18.18 -4.69
N HIS A 77 13.96 17.36 -5.62
CA HIS A 77 13.66 15.93 -5.69
C HIS A 77 14.04 15.20 -4.39
N SER A 78 15.26 15.40 -3.88
CA SER A 78 15.74 14.79 -2.65
C SER A 78 14.92 15.20 -1.42
N VAL A 79 14.50 16.46 -1.32
CA VAL A 79 13.59 16.92 -0.26
C VAL A 79 12.25 16.19 -0.34
N GLY A 80 11.67 16.08 -1.54
CA GLY A 80 10.45 15.32 -1.77
C GLY A 80 10.59 13.85 -1.37
N ALA A 81 11.70 13.21 -1.76
CA ALA A 81 11.99 11.82 -1.45
C ALA A 81 12.12 11.58 0.05
N ILE A 82 12.84 12.45 0.78
CA ILE A 82 12.96 12.36 2.24
C ILE A 82 11.59 12.49 2.90
N ILE A 83 10.78 13.49 2.52
CA ILE A 83 9.44 13.69 3.08
C ILE A 83 8.57 12.46 2.83
N PHE A 84 8.59 11.92 1.60
CA PHE A 84 7.80 10.76 1.23
C PHE A 84 8.22 9.50 1.99
N PHE A 85 9.48 9.08 1.86
CA PHE A 85 9.94 7.79 2.38
C PHE A 85 9.90 7.73 3.91
N PHE A 86 10.32 8.78 4.61
CA PHE A 86 10.22 8.79 6.08
C PHE A 86 8.77 8.97 6.55
N GLY A 87 8.01 9.86 5.91
CA GLY A 87 6.61 10.10 6.26
C GLY A 87 5.75 8.84 6.12
N VAL A 88 5.87 8.13 4.99
CA VAL A 88 5.11 6.89 4.75
C VAL A 88 5.56 5.75 5.67
N MET A 89 6.84 5.70 6.04
CA MET A 89 7.36 4.70 6.99
C MET A 89 6.75 4.87 8.38
N ILE A 90 6.76 6.11 8.90
CA ILE A 90 6.15 6.43 10.19
C ILE A 90 4.65 6.18 10.13
N TYR A 91 3.98 6.55 9.03
CA TYR A 91 2.57 6.28 8.81
C TYR A 91 2.24 4.77 8.93
N PHE A 92 2.96 3.91 8.20
CA PHE A 92 2.71 2.47 8.24
C PHE A 92 3.03 1.83 9.59
N TRP A 93 4.11 2.25 10.27
CA TRP A 93 4.36 1.81 11.65
C TRP A 93 3.21 2.21 12.58
N GLY A 94 2.71 3.44 12.47
CA GLY A 94 1.56 3.91 13.24
C GLY A 94 0.29 3.09 13.00
N GLN A 95 -0.02 2.77 11.75
CA GLN A 95 -1.17 1.93 11.40
C GLN A 95 -1.03 0.50 11.95
N ILE A 96 0.18 -0.07 11.91
CA ILE A 96 0.48 -1.37 12.52
C ILE A 96 0.27 -1.31 14.05
N ILE A 97 0.73 -0.24 14.71
CA ILE A 97 0.54 -0.04 16.15
C ILE A 97 -0.96 -0.05 16.50
N ILE A 98 -1.79 0.68 15.75
CA ILE A 98 -3.25 0.67 15.95
C ILE A 98 -3.81 -0.76 15.82
N ALA A 99 -3.46 -1.46 14.75
CA ALA A 99 -3.96 -2.82 14.48
C ALA A 99 -3.54 -3.84 15.56
N CYS A 100 -2.35 -3.67 16.13
CA CYS A 100 -1.82 -4.52 17.20
C CYS A 100 -2.46 -4.18 18.57
N ALA A 101 -2.52 -2.90 18.92
CA ALA A 101 -2.91 -2.42 20.24
C ALA A 101 -4.41 -2.54 20.50
N LEU A 102 -5.26 -2.20 19.52
CA LEU A 102 -6.70 -2.15 19.73
C LEU A 102 -7.38 -3.53 19.60
N LYS A 103 -8.49 -3.69 20.32
CA LYS A 103 -9.33 -4.90 20.34
C LYS A 103 -10.82 -4.49 20.36
N PRO A 104 -11.71 -5.16 19.61
CA PRO A 104 -11.46 -6.29 18.70
C PRO A 104 -10.61 -5.89 17.50
N ARG A 105 -9.99 -6.86 16.81
CA ARG A 105 -9.13 -6.55 15.65
C ARG A 105 -10.00 -6.32 14.42
N MET A 106 -9.78 -5.21 13.71
CA MET A 106 -10.45 -4.92 12.43
C MET A 106 -10.03 -5.89 11.32
N VAL A 107 -8.79 -6.35 11.38
CA VAL A 107 -8.16 -7.20 10.35
C VAL A 107 -7.67 -8.52 10.93
N PRO A 108 -7.60 -9.60 10.13
CA PRO A 108 -7.08 -10.89 10.59
C PRO A 108 -5.59 -10.79 10.95
N LEU A 109 -5.16 -11.58 11.94
CA LEU A 109 -3.78 -11.57 12.45
C LEU A 109 -2.74 -11.88 11.36
N ALA A 110 -3.07 -12.75 10.40
CA ALA A 110 -2.19 -13.07 9.28
C ALA A 110 -1.86 -11.82 8.43
N LEU A 111 -2.84 -10.93 8.21
CA LEU A 111 -2.63 -9.70 7.45
C LEU A 111 -1.79 -8.69 8.24
N ILE A 112 -1.97 -8.62 9.57
CA ILE A 112 -1.13 -7.79 10.46
C ILE A 112 0.33 -8.26 10.38
N ASN A 113 0.57 -9.57 10.51
CA ASN A 113 1.92 -10.14 10.43
C ASN A 113 2.55 -9.88 9.05
N PHE A 114 1.76 -9.97 7.98
CA PHE A 114 2.23 -9.64 6.63
C PHE A 114 2.60 -8.15 6.50
N ARG A 115 1.79 -7.23 7.03
CA ARG A 115 2.12 -5.79 7.09
C ARG A 115 3.41 -5.54 7.86
N ILE A 116 3.59 -6.19 9.03
CA ILE A 116 4.83 -6.10 9.80
C ILE A 116 6.04 -6.54 8.97
N LEU A 117 5.94 -7.69 8.27
CA LEU A 117 7.01 -8.19 7.42
C LEU A 117 7.37 -7.20 6.30
N LEU A 118 6.36 -6.68 5.59
CA LEU A 118 6.58 -5.69 4.53
C LEU A 118 7.21 -4.42 5.08
N ASN A 119 6.76 -3.94 6.24
CA ASN A 119 7.26 -2.69 6.82
C ASN A 119 8.67 -2.83 7.39
N LEU A 120 9.02 -4.00 7.95
CA LEU A 120 10.40 -4.32 8.34
C LEU A 120 11.32 -4.38 7.12
N LEU A 121 10.90 -5.02 6.03
CA LEU A 121 11.65 -5.08 4.79
C LEU A 121 11.86 -3.68 4.20
N ALA A 122 10.81 -2.85 4.15
CA ALA A 122 10.89 -1.48 3.69
C ALA A 122 11.83 -0.64 4.58
N THR A 123 11.78 -0.80 5.90
CA THR A 123 12.69 -0.13 6.85
C THR A 123 14.14 -0.53 6.57
N ALA A 124 14.42 -1.82 6.37
CA ALA A 124 15.76 -2.32 6.07
C ALA A 124 16.29 -1.76 4.74
N LEU A 125 15.45 -1.74 3.70
CA LEU A 125 15.80 -1.14 2.41
C LEU A 125 16.04 0.37 2.51
N LEU A 126 15.25 1.10 3.30
CA LEU A 126 15.45 2.53 3.55
C LEU A 126 16.81 2.79 4.21
N VAL A 127 17.14 2.04 5.26
CA VAL A 127 18.42 2.15 5.97
C VAL A 127 19.59 1.82 5.02
N PHE A 128 19.46 0.75 4.24
CA PHE A 128 20.47 0.37 3.26
C PHE A 128 20.66 1.44 2.17
N HIS A 129 19.56 1.98 1.63
CA HIS A 129 19.59 3.07 0.65
C HIS A 129 20.30 4.31 1.21
N MET A 130 19.92 4.76 2.41
CA MET A 130 20.56 5.90 3.08
C MET A 130 22.05 5.65 3.34
N THR A 131 22.41 4.42 3.72
CA THR A 131 23.82 4.02 3.87
C THR A 131 24.57 4.14 2.55
N CYS A 132 23.97 3.70 1.44
CA CYS A 132 24.56 3.85 0.11
C CYS A 132 24.73 5.32 -0.29
N LEU A 133 23.75 6.18 -0.02
CA LEU A 133 23.82 7.60 -0.33
C LEU A 133 24.93 8.33 0.44
N TYR A 134 24.98 8.15 1.76
CA TYR A 134 25.84 8.95 2.64
C TYR A 134 27.17 8.29 2.98
N ALA A 135 27.16 7.01 3.35
CA ALA A 135 28.38 6.31 3.76
C ALA A 135 29.16 5.76 2.57
N ARG A 136 28.47 5.50 1.44
CA ARG A 136 29.07 4.99 0.20
C ARG A 136 29.96 3.75 0.43
N PRO A 137 29.43 2.67 1.03
CA PRO A 137 30.24 1.54 1.49
C PRO A 137 30.93 0.78 0.35
N PHE A 138 30.40 0.84 -0.88
CA PHE A 138 30.94 0.11 -2.03
C PHE A 138 31.97 0.93 -2.84
N VAL A 139 32.26 2.17 -2.45
CA VAL A 139 33.27 2.99 -3.10
C VAL A 139 34.65 2.66 -2.54
N LYS A 140 35.51 2.08 -3.37
CA LYS A 140 36.87 1.69 -2.97
C LYS A 140 37.75 2.94 -2.78
N PRO A 141 38.53 3.02 -1.69
CA PRO A 141 39.47 4.11 -1.49
C PRO A 141 40.64 4.00 -2.46
N ILE A 142 41.15 5.16 -2.92
CA ILE A 142 42.36 5.30 -3.71
C ILE A 142 43.38 6.03 -2.84
N ASN A 143 44.55 5.42 -2.61
CA ASN A 143 45.59 5.96 -1.73
C ASN A 143 45.10 6.28 -0.31
N GLY A 144 44.23 5.43 0.25
CA GLY A 144 43.67 5.61 1.59
C GLY A 144 42.57 6.66 1.70
N THR A 145 42.23 7.36 0.62
CA THR A 145 41.19 8.40 0.60
C THR A 145 40.03 7.99 -0.30
N LYS A 146 38.79 8.32 0.10
CA LYS A 146 37.63 8.12 -0.79
C LYS A 146 37.71 9.12 -1.94
N PRO A 147 37.48 8.68 -3.19
CA PRO A 147 37.53 9.57 -4.34
C PRO A 147 36.53 10.71 -4.21
N HIS A 148 36.96 11.90 -4.63
CA HIS A 148 36.09 13.07 -4.62
C HIS A 148 35.04 12.96 -5.72
N TYR A 149 33.78 13.10 -5.34
CA TYR A 149 32.67 13.08 -6.28
C TYR A 149 32.51 14.47 -6.90
N VAL A 150 32.79 14.60 -8.20
CA VAL A 150 32.59 15.84 -8.95
C VAL A 150 31.31 15.71 -9.77
N ARG A 151 30.34 16.58 -9.51
CA ARG A 151 29.08 16.61 -10.25
C ARG A 151 29.29 17.28 -11.63
N PRO A 152 28.81 16.67 -12.73
CA PRO A 152 28.77 17.34 -14.03
C PRO A 152 27.90 18.60 -14.01
N SER A 153 28.27 19.63 -14.77
CA SER A 153 27.46 20.85 -14.94
C SER A 153 26.10 20.59 -15.58
N THR A 154 25.96 19.47 -16.30
CA THR A 154 24.69 19.01 -16.90
C THR A 154 23.69 18.46 -15.88
N GLY A 155 24.10 18.22 -14.63
CA GLY A 155 23.26 17.64 -13.58
C GLY A 155 22.99 16.13 -13.73
N ILE A 156 23.20 15.55 -14.91
CA ILE A 156 22.99 14.13 -15.18
C ILE A 156 24.33 13.40 -15.10
N GLN A 157 24.47 12.55 -14.09
CA GLN A 157 25.63 11.67 -13.95
C GLN A 157 25.27 10.25 -14.39
N ARG A 158 26.01 9.74 -15.37
CA ARG A 158 25.88 8.35 -15.83
C ARG A 158 27.06 7.56 -15.31
N HIS A 159 26.79 6.61 -14.43
CA HIS A 159 27.78 5.66 -13.96
C HIS A 159 27.87 4.50 -14.95
N THR A 160 29.02 4.33 -15.58
CA THR A 160 29.30 3.16 -16.44
C THR A 160 29.98 2.06 -15.64
N LYS A 161 29.86 0.82 -16.11
CA LYS A 161 30.57 -0.32 -15.52
C LYS A 161 32.07 -0.04 -15.55
N GLY A 162 32.70 0.01 -14.36
CA GLY A 162 34.11 0.39 -14.19
C GLY A 162 34.32 1.73 -13.46
N ASP A 163 33.28 2.56 -13.34
CA ASP A 163 33.30 3.71 -12.44
C ASP A 163 33.39 3.24 -10.98
N GLN A 164 34.26 3.87 -10.19
CA GLN A 164 34.43 3.63 -8.75
C GLN A 164 33.15 3.82 -7.94
N PHE A 165 32.17 4.56 -8.46
CA PHE A 165 30.86 4.78 -7.85
C PHE A 165 29.76 3.84 -8.37
N TYR A 166 30.03 3.05 -9.42
CA TYR A 166 29.02 2.27 -10.13
C TYR A 166 28.26 1.31 -9.22
N ASP A 167 28.97 0.46 -8.47
CA ASP A 167 28.35 -0.54 -7.60
C ASP A 167 27.51 0.10 -6.49
N ASN A 168 28.00 1.21 -5.92
CA ASN A 168 27.30 1.95 -4.88
C ASN A 168 26.03 2.62 -5.41
N TRP A 169 26.12 3.24 -6.59
CA TRP A 169 24.97 3.83 -7.27
C TRP A 169 23.94 2.77 -7.63
N LEU A 170 24.37 1.64 -8.21
CA LEU A 170 23.50 0.53 -8.56
C LEU A 170 22.78 -0.03 -7.33
N ALA A 171 23.49 -0.20 -6.21
CA ALA A 171 22.92 -0.65 -4.95
C ALA A 171 21.89 0.36 -4.40
N ALA A 172 22.22 1.66 -4.38
CA ALA A 172 21.32 2.72 -3.95
C ALA A 172 20.03 2.73 -4.76
N THR A 173 20.15 2.80 -6.09
CA THR A 173 19.02 2.82 -7.04
C THR A 173 18.17 1.55 -6.90
N THR A 174 18.80 0.36 -6.90
CA THR A 174 18.05 -0.91 -6.79
C THR A 174 17.26 -0.98 -5.49
N SER A 175 17.87 -0.57 -4.37
CA SER A 175 17.19 -0.56 -3.07
C SER A 175 16.04 0.44 -2.99
N GLU A 176 16.17 1.60 -3.63
CA GLU A 176 15.12 2.62 -3.71
C GLU A 176 13.87 2.09 -4.45
N TRP A 177 14.07 1.57 -5.66
CA TRP A 177 12.97 1.04 -6.46
C TRP A 177 12.33 -0.20 -5.83
N THR A 178 13.14 -1.07 -5.22
CA THR A 178 12.63 -2.22 -4.46
C THR A 178 11.79 -1.75 -3.27
N MET A 179 12.25 -0.74 -2.54
CA MET A 179 11.51 -0.13 -1.43
C MET A 179 10.19 0.47 -1.91
N ALA A 180 10.19 1.22 -3.02
CA ALA A 180 8.97 1.79 -3.60
C ALA A 180 7.92 0.72 -3.96
N LEU A 181 8.37 -0.42 -4.51
CA LEU A 181 7.49 -1.55 -4.80
C LEU A 181 6.95 -2.21 -3.53
N VAL A 182 7.79 -2.40 -2.50
CA VAL A 182 7.36 -2.96 -1.20
C VAL A 182 6.34 -2.04 -0.52
N LEU A 183 6.57 -0.72 -0.54
CA LEU A 183 5.63 0.26 0.01
C LEU A 183 4.30 0.27 -0.76
N SER A 184 4.35 0.11 -2.09
CA SER A 184 3.14 -0.01 -2.92
C SER A 184 2.34 -1.27 -2.58
N LEU A 185 3.02 -2.41 -2.41
CA LEU A 185 2.41 -3.65 -1.96
C LEU A 185 1.84 -3.50 -0.54
N HIS A 186 2.53 -2.79 0.34
CA HIS A 186 2.05 -2.51 1.69
C HIS A 186 0.77 -1.66 1.65
N LEU A 187 0.71 -0.62 0.81
CA LEU A 187 -0.51 0.18 0.62
C LEU A 187 -1.66 -0.68 0.10
N LEU A 188 -1.39 -1.58 -0.85
CA LEU A 188 -2.40 -2.49 -1.41
C LEU A 188 -3.05 -3.38 -0.34
N THR A 189 -2.34 -3.72 0.73
CA THR A 189 -2.94 -4.49 1.84
C THR A 189 -4.13 -3.78 2.50
N TYR A 190 -4.25 -2.46 2.39
CA TYR A 190 -5.39 -1.70 2.92
C TYR A 190 -6.64 -1.76 2.05
N ALA A 191 -6.53 -2.26 0.80
CA ALA A 191 -7.70 -2.57 0.00
C ALA A 191 -8.60 -3.61 0.69
N TYR A 192 -8.01 -4.51 1.49
CA TYR A 192 -8.76 -5.43 2.34
C TYR A 192 -9.64 -4.66 3.35
N ASP A 193 -9.04 -3.72 4.09
CA ASP A 193 -9.72 -2.94 5.14
C ASP A 193 -10.90 -2.17 4.53
N LEU A 194 -10.67 -1.50 3.40
CA LEU A 194 -11.71 -0.75 2.69
C LEU A 194 -12.80 -1.67 2.11
N GLY A 195 -12.44 -2.86 1.62
CA GLY A 195 -13.38 -3.85 1.09
C GLY A 195 -14.33 -4.39 2.15
N THR A 196 -13.87 -4.55 3.40
CA THR A 196 -14.73 -5.06 4.49
C THR A 196 -15.86 -4.10 4.87
N VAL A 197 -15.69 -2.79 4.65
CA VAL A 197 -16.73 -1.76 4.88
C VAL A 197 -17.80 -1.80 3.79
N ALA A 198 -17.41 -1.99 2.52
CA ALA A 198 -18.37 -2.08 1.43
C ALA A 198 -19.34 -3.26 1.60
N SER A 199 -18.85 -4.41 2.08
CA SER A 199 -19.68 -5.61 2.29
C SER A 199 -20.58 -5.57 3.52
N SER A 200 -20.37 -4.64 4.45
CA SER A 200 -21.17 -4.52 5.68
C SER A 200 -22.31 -3.50 5.57
N THR A 201 -22.50 -2.88 4.41
CA THR A 201 -23.74 -2.15 4.12
C THR A 201 -24.88 -3.17 4.03
N PRO A 202 -25.90 -3.11 4.90
CA PRO A 202 -26.99 -4.06 4.86
C PRO A 202 -27.69 -3.91 3.51
N GLN A 203 -27.66 -4.97 2.71
CA GLN A 203 -28.55 -5.11 1.59
C GLN A 203 -29.97 -5.01 2.17
N ASN A 204 -30.68 -3.93 1.84
CA ASN A 204 -32.07 -3.68 2.21
C ASN A 204 -32.98 -4.80 1.64
N SER A 205 -32.97 -5.98 2.26
CA SER A 205 -33.93 -7.06 2.01
C SER A 205 -34.91 -7.25 3.18
N GLN A 206 -34.86 -6.39 4.21
CA GLN A 206 -35.91 -6.31 5.23
C GLN A 206 -37.18 -5.57 4.78
N CYS A 207 -37.32 -5.20 3.50
CA CYS A 207 -38.60 -4.73 2.93
C CYS A 207 -39.57 -5.88 2.59
N GLY A 208 -39.43 -7.05 3.22
CA GLY A 208 -40.41 -8.15 3.17
C GLY A 208 -40.86 -8.66 4.54
N SER A 209 -40.19 -8.24 5.62
CA SER A 209 -40.48 -8.72 6.98
C SER A 209 -41.41 -7.80 7.76
N VAL A 210 -41.41 -6.49 7.47
CA VAL A 210 -42.28 -5.52 8.17
C VAL A 210 -43.75 -5.73 7.79
N VAL A 211 -44.03 -6.15 6.55
CA VAL A 211 -45.40 -6.48 6.11
C VAL A 211 -45.92 -7.77 6.75
N LYS A 212 -45.05 -8.75 7.04
CA LYS A 212 -45.46 -9.96 7.79
C LYS A 212 -45.68 -9.69 9.28
N LYS A 213 -44.98 -8.71 9.87
CA LYS A 213 -45.19 -8.36 11.29
C LYS A 213 -46.45 -7.54 11.50
N LEU A 214 -46.78 -6.62 10.58
CA LEU A 214 -48.01 -5.83 10.65
C LEU A 214 -49.30 -6.65 10.43
N CYS A 215 -49.24 -7.79 9.75
CA CYS A 215 -50.38 -8.70 9.66
C CYS A 215 -50.51 -9.65 10.87
N ASN A 216 -49.47 -9.81 11.69
CA ASN A 216 -49.50 -10.67 12.88
C ASN A 216 -49.59 -9.91 14.22
N GLU A 217 -49.34 -8.60 14.24
CA GLU A 217 -49.43 -7.75 15.44
C GLU A 217 -50.80 -7.05 15.60
N SER A 218 -51.89 -7.64 15.06
CA SER A 218 -53.26 -7.29 15.49
C SER A 218 -53.72 -8.06 16.73
N SER A 219 -52.79 -8.67 17.47
CA SER A 219 -53.07 -9.25 18.77
C SER A 219 -51.85 -9.18 19.67
N SER A 220 -52.05 -8.51 20.81
CA SER A 220 -51.23 -8.52 22.04
C SER A 220 -50.34 -7.30 22.27
N ASP A 221 -50.62 -6.66 23.39
CA ASP A 221 -49.99 -5.48 23.97
C ASP A 221 -48.53 -5.66 24.42
N GLN A 222 -47.86 -4.51 24.51
CA GLN A 222 -46.95 -4.08 25.59
C GLN A 222 -45.42 -4.31 25.52
N MET A 223 -44.71 -3.16 25.54
CA MET A 223 -43.40 -2.81 26.14
C MET A 223 -42.16 -3.69 25.94
N CYS A 224 -41.10 -3.12 25.33
CA CYS A 224 -39.95 -2.50 26.01
C CYS A 224 -38.85 -2.19 24.97
N GLY A 225 -38.10 -1.10 25.16
CA GLY A 225 -37.13 -0.58 24.19
C GLY A 225 -35.96 -1.52 23.91
N GLU A 226 -35.67 -1.73 22.64
CA GLU A 226 -34.52 -2.52 22.19
C GLU A 226 -33.64 -1.67 21.27
N GLN A 227 -32.51 -1.24 21.83
CA GLN A 227 -31.46 -0.48 21.17
C GLN A 227 -30.73 -1.42 20.20
N THR A 228 -30.94 -1.22 18.90
CA THR A 228 -30.38 -2.08 17.84
C THR A 228 -28.86 -1.90 17.75
N ALA A 229 -28.12 -2.70 18.51
CA ALA A 229 -26.69 -2.86 18.32
C ALA A 229 -26.46 -3.59 16.99
N MET A 230 -25.96 -2.87 15.98
CA MET A 230 -25.54 -3.46 14.71
C MET A 230 -24.26 -4.27 14.98
N ILE A 231 -24.42 -5.57 15.26
CA ILE A 231 -23.33 -6.50 15.50
C ILE A 231 -22.60 -6.70 14.17
N TYR A 232 -21.39 -6.15 14.05
CA TYR A 232 -20.43 -6.54 13.02
C TYR A 232 -19.93 -7.97 13.31
N THR A 233 -20.72 -8.98 12.94
CA THR A 233 -20.30 -10.37 12.94
C THR A 233 -19.32 -10.59 11.79
N MET A 234 -18.02 -10.48 12.09
CA MET A 234 -17.00 -11.06 11.22
C MET A 234 -17.23 -12.58 11.17
N PRO A 235 -17.24 -13.22 9.99
CA PRO A 235 -17.36 -14.67 9.90
C PRO A 235 -16.10 -15.31 10.51
N SER A 236 -16.23 -15.79 11.75
CA SER A 236 -15.27 -16.68 12.37
C SER A 236 -15.27 -18.00 11.61
N ASN A 237 -14.39 -18.12 10.62
CA ASN A 237 -14.15 -19.35 9.86
C ASN A 237 -13.35 -20.36 10.69
N ARG A 238 -13.93 -20.84 11.79
CA ARG A 238 -13.53 -22.08 12.48
C ARG A 238 -14.76 -22.93 12.81
N GLY A 239 -15.49 -23.31 11.77
CA GLY A 239 -16.27 -24.54 11.78
C GLY A 239 -15.43 -25.62 11.09
N LEU A 240 -14.79 -26.50 11.87
CA LEU A 240 -14.24 -27.74 11.35
C LEU A 240 -15.42 -28.58 10.82
N ARG A 241 -15.75 -28.42 9.55
CA ARG A 241 -16.76 -29.23 8.89
C ARG A 241 -16.14 -30.60 8.61
N ARG A 242 -16.56 -31.60 9.38
CA ARG A 242 -16.22 -33.01 9.15
C ARG A 242 -16.73 -33.39 7.76
N VAL A 243 -15.81 -33.65 6.83
CA VAL A 243 -16.13 -34.16 5.50
C VAL A 243 -16.30 -35.68 5.64
N ASN A 244 -17.49 -36.19 5.31
CA ASN A 244 -17.71 -37.62 5.12
C ASN A 244 -17.19 -38.02 3.73
N PRO A 245 -16.30 -39.01 3.61
CA PRO A 245 -15.91 -39.57 2.33
C PRO A 245 -16.87 -40.69 1.94
N SER A 246 -17.53 -40.58 0.80
CA SER A 246 -18.37 -41.66 0.26
C SER A 246 -18.45 -41.56 -1.27
N TYR A 247 -17.86 -42.56 -1.94
CA TYR A 247 -18.01 -43.02 -3.34
C TYR A 247 -17.57 -42.07 -4.48
N ILE A 248 -16.50 -42.37 -5.23
CA ILE A 248 -16.24 -43.43 -6.25
C ILE A 248 -16.65 -42.99 -7.67
N THR A 249 -15.60 -42.92 -8.51
CA THR A 249 -15.48 -43.07 -9.99
C THR A 249 -16.49 -42.42 -10.92
N ASP A 250 -16.00 -41.55 -11.81
CA ASP A 250 -16.02 -41.87 -13.24
C ASP A 250 -15.00 -41.06 -14.04
N GLY A 251 -14.41 -41.73 -15.04
CA GLY A 251 -13.30 -41.25 -15.83
C GLY A 251 -13.66 -40.07 -16.73
N TYR A 252 -12.84 -39.03 -16.68
CA TYR A 252 -12.83 -37.96 -17.67
C TYR A 252 -11.45 -37.92 -18.33
N GLN A 253 -11.38 -38.30 -19.60
CA GLN A 253 -10.20 -38.09 -20.44
C GLN A 253 -10.13 -36.61 -20.85
N ILE A 254 -8.98 -35.99 -20.59
CA ILE A 254 -8.66 -34.62 -21.01
C ILE A 254 -8.09 -34.68 -22.44
N PRO A 255 -8.66 -33.97 -23.43
CA PRO A 255 -8.04 -33.86 -24.73
C PRO A 255 -6.82 -32.93 -24.67
N GLN A 256 -5.66 -33.43 -25.11
CA GLN A 256 -4.47 -32.60 -25.30
C GLN A 256 -4.68 -31.64 -26.48
N ARG A 257 -4.81 -30.34 -26.18
CA ARG A 257 -4.83 -29.28 -27.18
C ARG A 257 -3.40 -28.76 -27.40
N ALA A 258 -2.79 -29.15 -28.51
CA ALA A 258 -1.52 -28.58 -28.96
C ALA A 258 -1.71 -27.13 -29.39
N LEU A 259 -0.91 -26.22 -28.84
CA LEU A 259 -0.85 -24.81 -29.27
C LEU A 259 0.20 -24.65 -30.38
N PRO A 260 -0.10 -23.91 -31.46
CA PRO A 260 0.88 -23.61 -32.50
C PRO A 260 1.92 -22.60 -31.99
N ARG A 261 3.19 -22.99 -32.11
CA ARG A 261 4.37 -22.17 -31.80
C ARG A 261 4.63 -21.22 -32.96
N THR A 262 4.21 -19.96 -32.84
CA THR A 262 4.58 -18.91 -33.79
C THR A 262 5.93 -18.32 -33.38
N SER A 263 6.94 -18.50 -34.22
CA SER A 263 8.25 -17.86 -34.10
C SER A 263 8.16 -16.43 -34.63
N ILE A 264 8.35 -15.44 -33.76
CA ILE A 264 8.49 -14.03 -34.15
C ILE A 264 9.95 -13.78 -34.55
N PRO A 265 10.22 -13.24 -35.76
CA PRO A 265 11.57 -12.84 -36.15
C PRO A 265 12.04 -11.64 -35.31
N VAL A 266 13.23 -11.75 -34.75
CA VAL A 266 13.92 -10.67 -34.03
C VAL A 266 14.43 -9.67 -35.07
N ILE A 267 13.76 -8.53 -35.19
CA ILE A 267 14.26 -7.39 -35.96
C ILE A 267 15.22 -6.61 -35.07
N SER A 268 16.51 -6.81 -35.30
CA SER A 268 17.59 -5.96 -34.82
C SER A 268 17.48 -4.59 -35.48
N THR A 269 16.91 -3.61 -34.78
CA THR A 269 17.12 -2.19 -35.11
C THR A 269 17.82 -1.52 -33.94
N SER A 270 19.12 -1.30 -34.13
CA SER A 270 19.92 -0.35 -33.39
C SER A 270 19.30 1.03 -33.55
N TYR A 271 18.56 1.47 -32.54
CA TYR A 271 18.20 2.86 -32.34
C TYR A 271 18.45 3.16 -30.88
N ASP A 272 19.55 3.89 -30.63
CA ASP A 272 19.79 4.66 -29.43
C ASP A 272 18.62 5.63 -29.24
N ARG A 273 17.57 5.14 -28.60
CA ARG A 273 16.41 5.92 -28.23
C ARG A 273 16.63 6.37 -26.80
N TYR A 274 17.09 7.61 -26.65
CA TYR A 274 17.14 8.32 -25.39
C TYR A 274 15.74 8.32 -24.76
N GLN A 275 15.53 7.43 -23.80
CA GLN A 275 14.37 7.49 -22.91
C GLN A 275 14.76 8.34 -21.71
N TYR A 276 14.15 9.52 -21.67
CA TYR A 276 14.02 10.30 -20.45
C TYR A 276 12.94 9.59 -19.62
N PHE A 277 13.30 9.16 -18.42
CA PHE A 277 12.35 8.72 -17.40
C PHE A 277 11.77 9.95 -16.68
#